data_AF-A0AAD1F6U5-F1
#
_entry.id   AF-A0AAD1F6U5-F1
#
_cell.length_a   1.000
_cell.length_b   1.000
_cell.length_c   1.000
_cell.angle_alpha   90.00
_cell.angle_beta   90.00
_cell.angle_gamma   90.00
#
_symmetry.space_group_name_H-M   'P 1'
#
loop_
_entity.id
_entity.type
_entity.pdbx_description
1 polymer ?
#
loop_
_entity_poly.entity_id
_entity_poly.type
_entity_poly.pdbx_seq_one_letter_code
_entity_poly.pdbx_strand_id
1 'polypeptide(L)' 'MIPGSRMTECLESQGHSCPYCQGNGYHWQEDEYQERYKKECPICKGSGKLNAVVTIEWKVKE' A
#
# COMPACT_ATOMS: atom_id res chain seq x y z
N MET A 1 7.89 20.11 -28.81
CA MET A 1 7.86 19.78 -27.37
C MET A 1 8.04 21.08 -26.60
N ILE A 2 7.11 21.44 -25.70
CA ILE A 2 7.22 22.67 -24.89
C ILE A 2 8.23 22.39 -23.76
N PRO A 3 9.27 23.22 -23.57
CA PRO A 3 10.13 23.12 -22.40
C PRO A 3 9.29 23.26 -21.12
N GLY A 4 9.36 22.29 -20.21
CA GLY A 4 8.60 22.34 -18.95
C GLY A 4 7.23 21.65 -18.93
N SER A 5 6.95 20.75 -19.88
CA SER A 5 5.76 19.90 -19.81
C SER A 5 5.81 19.00 -18.56
N ARG A 6 5.09 19.40 -17.50
CA ARG A 6 4.88 18.72 -16.20
C ARG A 6 6.15 18.10 -15.61
N MET A 7 6.82 18.84 -14.74
CA MET A 7 7.93 18.32 -13.92
C MET A 7 7.35 17.42 -12.81
N THR A 8 6.90 16.24 -13.21
CA THR A 8 6.37 15.22 -12.31
C THR A 8 7.15 13.93 -12.48
N GLU A 9 7.70 13.41 -11.41
CA GLU A 9 8.32 12.08 -11.38
C GLU A 9 7.40 11.10 -10.65
N CYS A 10 7.38 9.85 -11.11
CA CYS A 10 6.65 8.77 -10.45
C CYS A 10 7.63 7.62 -10.17
N LEU A 11 7.72 7.23 -8.91
CA LEU A 11 8.52 6.11 -8.44
C LEU A 11 7.60 5.06 -7.81
N GLU A 12 7.79 3.80 -8.19
CA GLU A 12 7.19 2.67 -7.50
C GLU A 12 8.24 1.97 -6.64
N SER A 13 7.98 1.85 -5.34
CA SER A 13 8.79 1.07 -4.42
C SER A 13 8.00 -0.15 -3.98
N GLN A 14 8.53 -1.34 -4.22
CA GLN A 14 7.76 -2.59 -4.16
C GLN A 14 7.99 -3.40 -2.89
N GLY A 15 7.00 -4.23 -2.54
CA GLY A 15 7.19 -5.33 -1.57
C GLY A 15 7.24 -4.91 -0.09
N HIS A 16 6.73 -3.73 0.25
CA HIS A 16 6.65 -3.25 1.63
C HIS A 16 5.66 -4.07 2.43
N SER A 17 5.97 -4.39 3.68
CA SER A 17 5.02 -5.03 4.59
C SER A 17 3.77 -4.17 4.73
N CYS A 18 2.59 -4.78 4.55
CA CYS A 18 1.33 -4.08 4.71
C CYS A 18 1.22 -3.58 6.16
N PRO A 19 1.11 -2.25 6.41
CA PRO A 19 1.10 -1.71 7.76
C PRO A 19 -0.19 -2.03 8.50
N TYR A 20 -1.29 -2.25 7.77
CA TYR A 20 -2.59 -2.57 8.36
C TYR A 20 -2.61 -3.93 9.05
N CYS A 21 -2.18 -4.98 8.35
CA CYS A 21 -2.07 -6.34 8.92
C CYS A 21 -0.67 -6.69 9.42
N GLN A 22 0.26 -5.72 9.42
CA GLN A 22 1.66 -5.88 9.83
C GLN A 22 2.38 -7.02 9.08
N GLY A 23 2.12 -7.16 7.78
CA GLY A 23 2.74 -8.21 6.96
C GLY A 23 2.07 -9.58 7.01
N ASN A 24 1.06 -9.81 7.86
CA ASN A 24 0.45 -11.14 8.03
C ASN A 24 -0.42 -11.59 6.85
N GLY A 25 -1.03 -10.66 6.12
CA GLY A 25 -2.03 -10.94 5.09
C GLY A 25 -3.44 -11.18 5.62
N TYR A 26 -3.64 -11.24 6.94
CA TYR A 26 -4.93 -11.48 7.58
C TYR A 26 -5.01 -10.84 8.98
N HIS A 27 -6.22 -10.80 9.53
CA HIS A 27 -6.48 -10.56 10.94
C HIS A 27 -7.17 -11.78 11.55
N TRP A 28 -6.85 -12.07 12.81
CA TRP A 28 -7.58 -13.08 13.58
C TRP A 28 -8.98 -12.56 13.88
N GLN A 29 -9.98 -13.38 13.61
CA GLN A 29 -11.38 -13.14 13.94
C GLN A 29 -11.94 -14.39 14.61
N GLU A 30 -13.14 -14.24 15.15
CA GLU A 30 -13.91 -15.28 15.81
C GLU A 30 -15.31 -15.30 15.20
N ASP A 31 -15.88 -16.49 15.00
CA ASP A 31 -17.23 -16.67 14.45
C ASP A 31 -18.30 -16.81 15.55
N GLU A 32 -19.53 -17.12 15.16
CA GLU A 32 -20.66 -17.26 16.09
C GLU A 32 -20.50 -18.46 17.06
N TYR A 33 -19.61 -19.40 16.75
CA TYR A 33 -19.29 -20.58 17.56
C TYR A 33 -17.99 -20.42 18.36
N GLN A 34 -17.42 -19.22 18.37
CA GLN A 34 -16.15 -18.90 19.00
C GLN A 34 -14.92 -19.57 18.35
N GLU A 35 -15.05 -20.04 17.10
CA GLU A 35 -13.94 -20.62 16.37
C GLU A 35 -13.06 -19.53 15.75
N ARG A 36 -11.75 -19.64 15.99
CA ARG A 36 -10.78 -18.67 15.47
C ARG A 36 -10.49 -18.94 14.00
N TYR A 37 -10.71 -17.95 13.15
CA TYR A 37 -10.36 -18.01 11.74
C TYR A 37 -9.52 -16.81 11.31
N LYS A 38 -8.85 -16.97 10.18
CA LYS A 38 -8.06 -15.91 9.56
C LYS A 38 -8.93 -15.18 8.54
N LYS A 39 -9.34 -13.96 8.86
CA LYS A 39 -10.02 -13.10 7.90
C LYS A 39 -9.00 -12.37 7.05
N GLU A 40 -9.07 -12.54 5.74
CA GLU A 40 -8.16 -11.90 4.80
C GLU A 40 -8.08 -10.38 5.04
N CYS A 41 -6.87 -9.83 4.97
CA CYS A 41 -6.64 -8.40 5.11
C CYS A 41 -7.26 -7.65 3.91
N PRO A 42 -8.22 -6.73 4.13
CA PRO A 42 -8.91 -6.05 3.03
C PRO A 42 -8.00 -5.06 2.27
N ILE A 43 -6.87 -4.65 2.87
CA ILE A 43 -5.95 -3.67 2.28
C ILE A 43 -4.99 -4.34 1.30
N CYS A 44 -4.29 -5.39 1.73
CA CYS A 44 -3.31 -6.10 0.90
C CYS A 44 -3.88 -7.35 0.21
N LYS A 45 -5.17 -7.66 0.42
CA LYS A 45 -5.88 -8.81 -0.19
C LYS A 45 -5.11 -10.12 -0.02
N GLY A 46 -4.74 -10.43 1.22
CA GLY A 46 -4.04 -11.68 1.55
C GLY A 46 -2.53 -11.68 1.33
N SER A 47 -1.99 -10.76 0.53
CA SER A 47 -0.56 -10.80 0.15
C SER A 47 0.40 -10.47 1.31
N GLY A 48 -0.07 -9.72 2.31
CA GLY A 48 0.77 -9.16 3.36
C GLY A 48 1.72 -8.06 2.88
N LYS A 49 1.69 -7.69 1.59
CA LYS A 49 2.63 -6.74 0.98
C LYS A 49 1.89 -5.66 0.19
N LEU A 50 2.52 -4.50 0.04
CA LEU A 50 2.04 -3.37 -0.75
C LEU A 50 3.19 -2.76 -1.55
N ASN A 51 2.86 -2.15 -2.68
CA ASN A 51 3.77 -1.26 -3.39
C ASN A 51 3.40 0.19 -3.05
N ALA A 52 4.40 1.01 -2.78
CA ALA A 52 4.25 2.44 -2.56
C ALA A 52 4.47 3.19 -3.87
N VAL A 53 3.50 3.99 -4.29
CA VAL A 53 3.61 4.90 -5.42
C VAL A 53 3.91 6.29 -4.89
N VAL A 54 5.06 6.84 -5.26
CA VAL A 54 5.51 8.18 -4.87
C VAL A 54 5.45 9.06 -6.10
N THR A 55 4.68 10.15 -6.00
CA THR A 55 4.60 11.19 -7.04
C THR A 55 5.30 12.44 -6.53
N ILE A 56 6.32 12.88 -7.26
CA ILE A 56 7.07 14.10 -6.95
C ILE A 56 6.62 15.18 -7.93
N GLU A 57 6.14 16.31 -7.41
CA GLU A 57 5.82 17.49 -8.20
C GLU A 57 6.87 18.58 -7.92
N TRP A 58 7.65 18.93 -8.94
CA TRP A 58 8.68 19.94 -8.82
C TRP A 58 8.10 21.33 -9.06
N LYS A 59 8.33 22.23 -8.11
CA LYS A 59 7.93 23.65 -8.18
C LYS A 59 9.16 24.53 -8.16
N VAL A 60 9.04 25.73 -8.71
CA VAL A 60 10.07 26.77 -8.53
C VAL A 60 10.22 27.05 -7.04
N LYS A 61 11.46 27.26 -6.60
CA LYS A 61 11.74 27.73 -5.25
C LYS A 61 11.49 29.24 -5.23
N GLU A 62 10.57 29.68 -4.37
CA GLU A 62 10.31 31.10 -4.10
C GLU A 62 11.47 31.76 -3.33
#